data_AF-A0A9E6F0Z4-F1
#
_entry.id   AF-A0A9E6F0Z4-F1
#
_cell.length_a   1.000
_cell.length_b   1.000
_cell.length_c   1.000
_cell.angle_alpha   90.00
_cell.angle_beta   90.00
_cell.angle_gamma   90.00
#
_symmetry.space_group_name_H-M   'P 1'
#
loop_
_entity.id
_entity.type
_entity.pdbx_description
1 polymer ?
#
loop_
_entity_poly.entity_id
_entity_poly.type
_entity_poly.pdbx_seq_one_letter_code
_entity_poly.pdbx_strand_id
1 'polypeptide(L)'
;MQTLVKKDYSMPIQMLLISIIFRDFSKFKIVRLHSILTFIAFSLFLNTYCQLSVSTAFTPEQLVQKVLADSGLIVSNISSTGSLRQIGSFTGGNSTNLGLSKGVVMSTGVIDGDGSSYTNSPLGDKVTKFSSTELWNNISFNGDTDIEALSGSQQTSYDASVLEFDFIPASDTVKLRYVFAS
;
A
#
# COMPACT_ATOMS: atom_id res chain seq x y z
N MET A 1 44.85 -52.64 66.43
CA MET A 1 43.49 -53.15 66.16
C MET A 1 42.56 -51.95 66.08
N GLN A 2 42.44 -51.34 64.90
CA GLN A 2 41.63 -50.15 64.67
C GLN A 2 40.28 -50.57 64.08
N THR A 3 39.20 -50.20 64.74
CA THR A 3 37.83 -50.49 64.32
C THR A 3 37.42 -49.50 63.22
N LEU A 4 37.26 -50.00 61.99
CA LEU A 4 36.69 -49.28 60.86
C LEU A 4 35.17 -49.11 61.08
N VAL A 5 34.72 -47.88 61.36
CA VAL A 5 33.29 -47.53 61.29
C VAL A 5 32.98 -47.13 59.85
N LYS A 6 32.37 -48.05 59.11
CA LYS A 6 31.81 -47.81 57.78
C LYS A 6 30.56 -46.93 57.93
N LYS A 7 30.60 -45.70 57.42
CA LYS A 7 29.46 -44.79 57.43
C LYS A 7 28.67 -45.01 56.14
N ASP A 8 27.68 -45.89 56.19
CA ASP A 8 26.78 -46.16 55.06
C ASP A 8 25.87 -44.94 54.86
N TYR A 9 26.19 -44.12 53.86
CA TYR A 9 25.27 -43.09 53.37
C TYR A 9 24.30 -43.75 52.38
N SER A 10 23.22 -44.31 52.90
CA SER A 10 22.05 -44.71 52.11
C SER A 10 21.34 -43.44 51.65
N MET A 11 21.68 -42.96 50.45
CA MET A 11 20.90 -41.92 49.78
C MET A 11 19.64 -42.57 49.20
N PRO A 12 18.42 -42.09 49.53
CA PRO A 12 17.20 -42.65 48.97
C PRO A 12 17.17 -42.46 47.45
N ILE A 13 16.88 -43.53 46.70
CA ILE A 13 16.76 -43.54 45.22
C ILE A 13 15.81 -42.45 44.69
N GLN A 14 14.89 -41.95 45.52
CA GLN A 14 13.99 -40.82 45.25
C GLN A 14 14.73 -39.47 45.02
N MET A 15 15.96 -39.30 45.51
CA MET A 15 16.75 -38.06 45.32
C MET A 15 17.57 -38.03 44.02
N LEU A 16 17.78 -39.18 43.36
CA LEU A 16 18.53 -39.23 42.10
C LEU A 16 17.65 -38.89 40.88
N LEU A 17 16.34 -39.18 40.95
CA LEU A 17 15.38 -38.90 39.87
C LEU A 17 15.00 -37.42 39.75
N ILE A 18 15.03 -36.66 40.86
CA ILE A 18 14.69 -35.23 40.85
C ILE A 18 15.82 -34.36 40.26
N SER A 19 17.10 -34.73 40.43
CA SER A 19 18.21 -34.00 39.79
C SER A 19 18.28 -34.19 38.27
N ILE A 20 17.73 -35.27 37.70
CA ILE A 20 17.72 -35.49 36.24
C ILE A 20 16.55 -34.75 35.58
N ILE A 21 15.44 -34.55 36.30
CA ILE A 21 14.28 -33.80 35.79
C ILE A 21 14.51 -32.27 35.86
N PHE A 22 15.24 -31.76 36.87
CA PHE A 22 15.49 -30.31 36.99
C PHE A 22 16.72 -29.78 36.23
N ARG A 23 17.57 -30.66 35.68
CA ARG A 23 18.80 -30.24 34.99
C ARG A 23 18.58 -29.67 33.58
N ASP A 24 17.35 -29.68 33.06
CA ASP A 24 17.08 -29.21 31.69
C ASP A 24 15.86 -28.30 31.47
N PHE A 25 15.28 -27.71 32.52
CA PHE A 25 14.26 -26.66 32.32
C PHE A 25 14.86 -25.32 31.86
N SER A 26 16.14 -25.06 32.15
CA SER A 26 16.84 -23.88 31.66
C SER A 26 17.07 -23.96 30.15
N LYS A 27 17.41 -25.13 29.61
CA LYS A 27 17.60 -25.33 28.17
C LYS A 27 16.28 -25.29 27.40
N PHE A 28 15.15 -25.73 27.97
CA PHE A 28 13.84 -25.55 27.32
C PHE A 28 13.45 -24.06 27.18
N LYS A 29 13.78 -23.21 28.16
CA LYS A 29 13.61 -21.75 28.05
C LYS A 29 14.61 -21.13 27.06
N ILE A 30 15.88 -21.56 27.08
CA ILE A 30 16.94 -21.06 26.20
C ILE A 30 16.71 -21.45 24.74
N VAL A 31 16.26 -22.68 24.47
CA VAL A 31 15.93 -23.15 23.11
C VAL A 31 14.71 -22.39 22.59
N ARG A 32 13.65 -22.25 23.40
CA ARG A 32 12.48 -21.40 23.04
C ARG A 32 12.87 -19.95 22.78
N LEU A 33 13.77 -19.38 23.59
CA LEU A 33 14.27 -18.01 23.41
C LEU A 33 15.06 -17.86 22.10
N HIS A 34 15.96 -18.81 21.80
CA HIS A 34 16.69 -18.81 20.52
C HIS A 34 15.74 -18.98 19.32
N SER A 35 14.73 -19.84 19.42
CA SER A 35 13.72 -19.99 18.37
C SER A 35 12.98 -18.67 18.10
N ILE A 36 12.58 -17.96 19.16
CA ILE A 36 11.89 -16.67 19.07
C ILE A 36 12.81 -15.60 18.47
N LEU A 37 14.07 -15.50 18.94
CA LEU A 37 15.05 -14.57 18.39
C LEU A 37 15.36 -14.84 16.91
N THR A 38 15.42 -16.11 16.51
CA THR A 38 15.67 -16.49 15.11
C THR A 38 14.46 -16.15 14.23
N PHE A 39 13.24 -16.34 14.72
CA PHE A 39 12.02 -15.95 14.02
C PHE A 39 11.89 -14.43 13.88
N ILE A 40 12.19 -13.66 14.94
CA ILE A 40 12.23 -12.20 14.90
C ILE A 40 13.31 -11.70 13.93
N ALA A 41 14.52 -12.25 14.00
CA ALA A 41 15.60 -11.94 13.07
C ALA A 41 15.19 -12.23 11.62
N PHE A 42 14.54 -13.36 11.35
CA PHE A 42 14.04 -13.71 10.02
C PHE A 42 12.94 -12.76 9.54
N SER A 43 12.04 -12.33 10.42
CA SER A 43 10.97 -11.38 10.09
C SER A 43 11.47 -9.97 9.78
N LEU A 44 12.61 -9.56 10.37
CA LEU A 44 13.25 -8.26 10.14
C LEU A 44 13.90 -8.14 8.74
N PHE A 45 14.03 -9.24 8.00
CA PHE A 45 14.52 -9.24 6.60
C PHE A 45 13.40 -9.25 5.56
N LEU A 46 12.14 -9.31 5.97
CA LEU A 46 11.00 -9.28 5.07
C LEU A 46 10.61 -7.82 4.77
N ASN A 47 11.19 -7.26 3.71
CA ASN A 47 10.65 -6.04 3.11
C ASN A 47 9.42 -6.42 2.27
N THR A 48 8.22 -6.27 2.82
CA THR A 48 6.98 -6.42 2.05
C THR A 48 6.61 -5.10 1.39
N TYR A 49 7.01 -4.90 0.12
CA TYR A 49 6.47 -3.83 -0.70
C TYR A 49 5.26 -4.36 -1.47
N CYS A 50 4.12 -4.43 -0.79
CA CYS A 50 2.83 -4.75 -1.43
C CYS A 50 2.01 -3.48 -1.71
N GLN A 51 2.60 -2.29 -1.55
CA GLN A 51 1.86 -1.04 -1.67
C GLN A 51 1.91 -0.49 -3.10
N LEU A 52 0.76 0.01 -3.53
CA LEU A 52 0.68 0.93 -4.64
C LEU A 52 1.48 2.20 -4.29
N SER A 53 2.42 2.59 -5.14
CA SER A 53 3.15 3.86 -4.95
C SER A 53 2.51 4.92 -5.82
N VAL A 54 2.01 5.98 -5.21
CA VAL A 54 1.34 7.11 -5.89
C VAL A 54 2.19 8.36 -5.76
N SER A 55 2.24 9.18 -6.82
CA SER A 55 3.01 10.42 -6.86
C SER A 55 2.32 11.51 -7.66
N THR A 56 2.24 12.70 -7.06
CA THR A 56 1.80 13.97 -7.66
C THR A 56 2.97 14.79 -8.24
N ALA A 57 4.15 14.18 -8.41
CA ALA A 57 5.36 14.90 -8.84
C ALA A 57 5.37 15.32 -10.32
N PHE A 58 4.52 14.71 -11.14
CA PHE A 58 4.41 15.04 -12.57
C PHE A 58 3.28 16.02 -12.83
N THR A 59 3.52 16.98 -13.73
CA THR A 59 2.45 17.83 -14.27
C THR A 59 1.53 17.00 -15.19
N PRO A 60 0.29 17.45 -15.44
CA PRO A 60 -0.62 16.78 -16.38
C PRO A 60 0.01 16.52 -17.75
N GLU A 61 0.77 17.47 -18.29
CA GLU A 61 1.50 17.30 -19.56
C GLU A 61 2.53 16.19 -19.46
N GLN A 62 3.26 16.12 -18.34
CA GLN A 62 4.24 15.05 -18.10
C GLN A 62 3.58 13.69 -17.90
N LEU A 63 2.39 13.64 -17.29
CA LEU A 63 1.63 12.40 -17.15
C LEU A 63 1.21 11.85 -18.52
N VAL A 64 0.71 12.70 -19.41
CA VAL A 64 0.41 12.29 -20.78
C VAL A 64 1.69 11.84 -21.49
N GLN A 65 2.72 12.68 -21.53
CA GLN A 65 3.92 12.43 -22.33
C GLN A 65 4.77 11.26 -21.83
N LYS A 66 4.97 11.13 -20.51
CA LYS A 66 5.91 10.18 -19.91
C LYS A 66 5.25 8.93 -19.35
N VAL A 67 3.93 8.93 -19.15
CA VAL A 67 3.22 7.79 -18.56
C VAL A 67 2.27 7.15 -19.56
N LEU A 68 1.41 7.93 -20.23
CA LEU A 68 0.43 7.40 -21.18
C LEU A 68 1.01 7.20 -22.59
N ALA A 69 1.85 8.14 -23.04
CA ALA A 69 2.46 8.18 -24.38
C ALA A 69 3.92 7.69 -24.42
N ASP A 70 4.39 7.03 -23.35
CA ASP A 70 5.77 6.53 -23.18
C ASP A 70 6.26 5.67 -24.36
N SER A 71 5.34 5.06 -25.13
CA SER A 71 5.62 4.27 -26.33
C SER A 71 5.91 5.08 -27.60
N GLY A 72 6.11 6.39 -27.51
CA GLY A 72 6.41 7.26 -28.66
C GLY A 72 5.17 7.76 -29.41
N LEU A 73 4.03 7.88 -28.72
CA LEU A 73 2.83 8.47 -29.30
C LEU A 73 2.99 9.99 -29.41
N ILE A 74 2.66 10.57 -30.57
CA ILE A 74 2.64 12.03 -30.74
C ILE A 74 1.35 12.56 -30.13
N VAL A 75 1.47 13.43 -29.14
CA VAL A 75 0.36 14.03 -28.39
C VAL A 75 0.35 15.55 -28.52
N SER A 76 -0.83 16.17 -28.50
CA SER A 76 -1.03 17.61 -28.58
C SER A 76 -2.27 18.06 -27.79
N ASN A 77 -2.48 19.37 -27.67
CA ASN A 77 -3.66 19.95 -27.01
C ASN A 77 -3.95 19.37 -25.62
N ILE A 78 -2.89 19.15 -24.84
CA ILE A 78 -3.02 18.60 -23.49
C ILE A 78 -3.66 19.67 -22.59
N SER A 79 -4.79 19.33 -21.98
CA SER A 79 -5.50 20.16 -21.02
C SER A 79 -5.81 19.35 -19.75
N SER A 80 -5.97 20.03 -18.63
CA SER A 80 -6.46 19.41 -17.41
C SER A 80 -7.31 20.35 -16.60
N THR A 81 -8.36 19.82 -15.99
CA THR A 81 -9.25 20.53 -15.08
C THR A 81 -9.22 19.85 -13.70
N GLY A 82 -9.32 20.65 -12.64
CA GLY A 82 -9.27 20.18 -11.26
C GLY A 82 -7.96 20.54 -10.54
N SER A 83 -7.78 19.97 -9.36
CA SER A 83 -6.59 20.12 -8.54
C SER A 83 -5.46 19.20 -9.01
N LEU A 84 -4.23 19.71 -8.96
CA LEU A 84 -3.02 18.90 -9.21
C LEU A 84 -2.80 17.78 -8.19
N ARG A 85 -3.56 17.77 -7.09
CA ARG A 85 -3.57 16.68 -6.10
C ARG A 85 -4.62 15.60 -6.39
N GLN A 86 -5.50 15.81 -7.38
CA GLN A 86 -6.47 14.81 -7.83
C GLN A 86 -5.89 13.85 -8.86
N ILE A 87 -4.75 14.19 -9.45
CA ILE A 87 -4.16 13.46 -10.58
C ILE A 87 -2.66 13.24 -10.38
N GLY A 88 -2.18 12.09 -10.80
CA GLY A 88 -0.76 11.75 -10.70
C GLY A 88 -0.44 10.42 -11.34
N SER A 89 0.74 9.89 -11.03
CA SER A 89 1.19 8.59 -11.51
C SER A 89 1.15 7.55 -10.40
N PHE A 90 0.95 6.29 -10.78
CA PHE A 90 1.13 5.16 -9.88
C PHE A 90 2.10 4.13 -10.47
N THR A 91 2.76 3.40 -9.58
CA THR A 91 3.58 2.21 -9.90
C THR A 91 3.33 1.11 -8.88
N GLY A 92 3.76 -0.11 -9.19
CA GLY A 92 3.59 -1.25 -8.29
C GLY A 92 2.20 -1.89 -8.33
N GLY A 93 1.32 -1.51 -9.26
CA GLY A 93 -0.03 -2.10 -9.30
C GLY A 93 -0.07 -3.59 -9.71
N ASN A 94 1.05 -4.17 -10.15
CA ASN A 94 1.17 -5.63 -10.32
C ASN A 94 1.23 -6.39 -8.99
N SER A 95 1.60 -5.72 -7.88
CA SER A 95 1.52 -6.31 -6.54
C SER A 95 0.15 -6.16 -5.89
N THR A 96 -0.83 -5.65 -6.64
CA THR A 96 -2.21 -5.45 -6.19
C THR A 96 -3.19 -6.17 -7.12
N ASN A 97 -4.49 -6.09 -6.81
CA ASN A 97 -5.55 -6.63 -7.66
C ASN A 97 -5.91 -5.71 -8.86
N LEU A 98 -5.17 -4.61 -9.08
CA LEU A 98 -5.47 -3.67 -10.17
C LEU A 98 -5.18 -4.25 -11.55
N GLY A 99 -4.25 -5.20 -11.69
CA GLY A 99 -3.88 -5.76 -13.00
C GLY A 99 -3.21 -4.77 -13.95
N LEU A 100 -2.77 -3.62 -13.43
CA LEU A 100 -2.01 -2.59 -14.14
C LEU A 100 -0.68 -2.34 -13.41
N SER A 101 0.45 -2.40 -14.10
CA SER A 101 1.77 -2.26 -13.46
C SER A 101 2.08 -0.82 -13.02
N LYS A 102 1.77 0.14 -13.90
CA LYS A 102 1.93 1.58 -13.74
C LYS A 102 0.89 2.30 -14.58
N GLY A 103 0.64 3.57 -14.29
CA GLY A 103 -0.26 4.39 -15.08
C GLY A 103 -0.54 5.75 -14.45
N VAL A 104 -1.51 6.44 -15.01
CA VAL A 104 -2.09 7.65 -14.42
C VAL A 104 -3.23 7.24 -13.48
N VAL A 105 -3.34 7.92 -12.35
CA VAL A 105 -4.44 7.77 -11.40
C VAL A 105 -5.13 9.11 -11.21
N MET A 106 -6.45 9.08 -11.11
CA MET A 106 -7.31 10.25 -10.88
C MET A 106 -8.32 9.92 -9.78
N SER A 107 -8.72 10.91 -8.99
CA SER A 107 -9.81 10.79 -8.02
C SER A 107 -10.59 12.10 -7.87
N THR A 108 -11.79 12.03 -7.28
CA THR A 108 -12.57 13.22 -6.89
C THR A 108 -11.99 13.92 -5.65
N GLY A 109 -10.95 13.37 -5.03
CA GLY A 109 -10.30 13.96 -3.86
C GLY A 109 -8.79 13.96 -4.00
N VAL A 110 -8.04 13.91 -2.91
CA VAL A 110 -6.58 13.88 -3.01
C VAL A 110 -6.07 12.45 -3.22
N ILE A 111 -5.11 12.27 -4.13
CA ILE A 111 -4.46 10.97 -4.37
C ILE A 111 -3.30 10.72 -3.40
N ASP A 112 -2.66 11.82 -2.97
CA ASP A 112 -1.54 11.87 -2.04
C ASP A 112 -2.03 12.39 -0.68
N GLY A 113 -2.69 11.50 0.05
CA GLY A 113 -3.08 11.77 1.43
C GLY A 113 -1.88 12.07 2.32
N ASP A 114 -2.07 12.89 3.35
CA ASP A 114 -1.08 13.13 4.40
C ASP A 114 -1.19 12.13 5.56
N GLY A 115 -2.14 11.20 5.48
CA GLY A 115 -2.42 10.19 6.51
C GLY A 115 -2.97 10.78 7.82
N SER A 116 -3.25 12.09 7.87
CA SER A 116 -3.63 12.80 9.10
C SER A 116 -5.14 12.82 9.33
N SER A 117 -5.94 12.58 8.28
CA SER A 117 -7.40 12.63 8.33
C SER A 117 -8.06 11.50 7.52
N TYR A 118 -9.20 11.01 8.01
CA TYR A 118 -9.99 9.94 7.39
C TYR A 118 -10.56 10.27 6.00
N THR A 119 -10.52 11.55 5.63
CA THR A 119 -10.95 12.11 4.34
C THR A 119 -9.77 12.35 3.40
N ASN A 120 -8.55 12.30 3.94
CA ASN A 120 -7.29 12.65 3.30
C ASN A 120 -6.34 11.45 3.34
N SER A 121 -6.91 10.24 3.25
CA SER A 121 -6.13 9.01 3.20
C SER A 121 -5.62 8.79 1.78
N PRO A 122 -4.37 8.36 1.59
CA PRO A 122 -3.85 8.04 0.26
C PRO A 122 -4.68 6.94 -0.42
N LEU A 123 -4.58 6.83 -1.75
CA LEU A 123 -5.26 5.76 -2.47
C LEU A 123 -4.96 4.38 -1.89
N GLY A 124 -6.02 3.59 -1.70
CA GLY A 124 -5.94 2.23 -1.18
C GLY A 124 -6.11 2.13 0.34
N ASP A 125 -6.11 3.25 1.06
CA ASP A 125 -6.43 3.26 2.49
C ASP A 125 -7.93 3.20 2.76
N LYS A 126 -8.28 2.72 3.96
CA LYS A 126 -9.67 2.67 4.40
C LYS A 126 -10.20 4.08 4.63
N VAL A 127 -11.12 4.51 3.78
CA VAL A 127 -11.87 5.74 3.95
C VAL A 127 -13.19 5.49 4.71
N THR A 128 -13.61 6.44 5.55
CA THR A 128 -14.92 6.40 6.24
C THR A 128 -15.94 7.36 5.63
N LYS A 129 -15.51 8.16 4.65
CA LYS A 129 -16.29 9.15 3.90
C LYS A 129 -15.81 9.20 2.45
N PHE A 130 -16.62 9.75 1.55
CA PHE A 130 -16.17 10.07 0.19
C PHE A 130 -15.04 11.10 0.23
N SER A 131 -14.05 10.94 -0.64
CA SER A 131 -12.93 11.88 -0.78
C SER A 131 -13.35 13.08 -1.64
N SER A 132 -12.94 14.27 -1.24
CA SER A 132 -13.25 15.55 -1.89
C SER A 132 -12.07 16.51 -1.73
N THR A 133 -11.86 17.40 -2.70
CA THR A 133 -10.81 18.43 -2.59
C THR A 133 -11.17 19.58 -1.66
N GLU A 134 -12.46 19.82 -1.42
CA GLU A 134 -12.93 20.80 -0.44
C GLU A 134 -12.40 20.50 0.96
N LEU A 135 -12.26 19.22 1.30
CA LEU A 135 -11.79 18.76 2.61
C LEU A 135 -10.30 19.04 2.84
N TRP A 136 -9.55 19.40 1.78
CA TRP A 136 -8.13 19.74 1.88
C TRP A 136 -7.90 21.25 2.02
N ASN A 137 -8.62 22.09 1.26
CA ASN A 137 -8.37 23.55 1.20
C ASN A 137 -9.63 24.43 1.10
N ASN A 138 -10.84 23.90 1.30
CA ASN A 138 -12.12 24.55 0.98
C ASN A 138 -12.22 25.02 -0.48
N ILE A 139 -11.47 24.39 -1.39
CA ILE A 139 -11.58 24.62 -2.82
C ILE A 139 -12.45 23.51 -3.36
N SER A 140 -13.63 23.89 -3.87
CA SER A 140 -14.49 23.03 -4.67
C SER A 140 -14.16 23.24 -6.13
N PHE A 141 -13.97 22.17 -6.88
CA PHE A 141 -13.98 22.26 -8.33
C PHE A 141 -15.37 21.92 -8.84
N ASN A 142 -15.79 22.63 -9.88
CA ASN A 142 -17.05 22.35 -10.55
C ASN A 142 -17.04 20.91 -11.09
N GLY A 143 -18.24 20.41 -11.33
CA GLY A 143 -18.47 19.18 -12.05
C GLY A 143 -18.05 19.20 -13.52
N ASP A 144 -18.35 18.09 -14.18
CA ASP A 144 -18.16 17.90 -15.61
C ASP A 144 -19.52 17.80 -16.31
N THR A 145 -19.80 18.73 -17.23
CA THR A 145 -21.11 18.83 -17.88
C THR A 145 -21.44 17.62 -18.76
N ASP A 146 -20.43 16.95 -19.31
CA ASP A 146 -20.63 15.78 -20.17
C ASP A 146 -21.03 14.57 -19.31
N ILE A 147 -20.41 14.40 -18.14
CA ILE A 147 -20.82 13.38 -17.17
C ILE A 147 -22.23 13.65 -16.64
N GLU A 148 -22.56 14.91 -16.33
CA GLU A 148 -23.89 15.30 -15.87
C GLU A 148 -24.96 14.99 -16.92
N ALA A 149 -24.67 15.28 -18.19
CA ALA A 149 -25.55 14.93 -19.31
C ALA A 149 -25.74 13.41 -19.44
N LEU A 150 -24.66 12.62 -19.32
CA LEU A 150 -24.69 11.16 -19.41
C LEU A 150 -25.39 10.50 -18.21
N SER A 151 -25.35 11.12 -17.04
CA SER A 151 -25.95 10.58 -15.81
C SER A 151 -27.48 10.61 -15.79
N GLY A 152 -28.12 11.25 -16.78
CA GLY A 152 -29.57 11.30 -16.89
C GLY A 152 -30.21 12.44 -16.10
N SER A 153 -29.91 13.69 -16.49
CA SER A 153 -30.56 14.96 -16.10
C SER A 153 -30.69 15.31 -14.60
N GLN A 154 -30.02 16.41 -14.24
CA GLN A 154 -30.06 17.18 -12.97
C GLN A 154 -29.29 16.63 -11.76
N GLN A 155 -28.25 15.82 -11.98
CA GLN A 155 -27.23 15.63 -10.96
C GLN A 155 -26.13 16.65 -11.22
N THR A 156 -25.84 17.52 -10.25
CA THR A 156 -24.62 18.34 -10.28
C THR A 156 -23.48 17.47 -9.80
N SER A 157 -22.43 17.39 -10.60
CA SER A 157 -21.18 16.75 -10.21
C SER A 157 -20.25 17.77 -9.58
N TYR A 158 -19.28 17.28 -8.79
CA TYR A 158 -18.34 18.10 -8.06
C TYR A 158 -16.97 17.43 -8.08
N ASP A 159 -15.94 18.24 -7.87
CA ASP A 159 -14.55 17.80 -7.83
C ASP A 159 -14.13 17.03 -9.09
N ALA A 160 -14.52 17.51 -10.27
CA ALA A 160 -14.13 16.88 -11.52
C ALA A 160 -12.60 16.97 -11.71
N SER A 161 -11.98 15.82 -11.95
CA SER A 161 -10.60 15.72 -12.42
C SER A 161 -10.62 15.23 -13.86
N VAL A 162 -10.26 16.12 -14.78
CA VAL A 162 -10.35 15.88 -16.22
C VAL A 162 -8.95 16.00 -16.83
N LEU A 163 -8.59 15.06 -17.68
CA LEU A 163 -7.37 15.09 -18.50
C LEU A 163 -7.75 14.84 -19.95
N GLU A 164 -7.49 15.82 -20.81
CA GLU A 164 -7.77 15.73 -22.24
C GLU A 164 -6.48 15.91 -23.04
N PHE A 165 -6.35 15.18 -24.14
CA PHE A 165 -5.27 15.35 -25.08
C PHE A 165 -5.63 14.71 -26.42
N ASP A 166 -5.08 15.28 -27.49
CA ASP A 166 -5.14 14.70 -28.82
C ASP A 166 -3.93 13.80 -29.05
N PHE A 167 -4.09 12.78 -29.89
CA PHE A 167 -2.97 11.94 -30.30
C PHE A 167 -3.09 11.46 -31.75
N ILE A 168 -1.95 11.22 -32.38
CA ILE A 168 -1.87 10.58 -33.70
C ILE A 168 -1.66 9.07 -33.46
N PRO A 169 -2.60 8.19 -33.86
CA PRO A 169 -2.45 6.76 -33.63
C PRO A 169 -1.28 6.20 -34.43
N ALA A 170 -0.44 5.40 -33.76
CA ALA A 170 0.71 4.74 -34.40
C ALA A 170 0.34 3.46 -35.19
N SER A 171 -0.89 2.95 -35.03
CA SER A 171 -1.43 1.76 -35.71
C SER A 171 -2.94 1.90 -35.92
N ASP A 172 -3.53 0.93 -36.61
CA ASP A 172 -4.97 0.78 -36.86
C ASP A 172 -5.84 0.56 -35.59
N THR A 173 -5.23 0.25 -34.45
CA THR A 173 -5.94 -0.12 -33.22
C THR A 173 -5.50 0.73 -32.03
N VAL A 174 -6.46 1.38 -31.38
CA VAL A 174 -6.28 2.08 -30.11
C VAL A 174 -6.83 1.23 -28.96
N LYS A 175 -6.07 1.10 -27.87
CA LYS A 175 -6.51 0.40 -26.66
C LYS A 175 -6.26 1.28 -25.43
N LEU A 176 -7.32 1.61 -24.72
CA LEU A 176 -7.26 2.24 -23.41
C LEU A 176 -7.58 1.18 -22.35
N ARG A 177 -6.68 1.00 -21.37
CA ARG A 177 -6.92 0.15 -20.21
C ARG A 177 -7.18 1.04 -19.01
N TYR A 178 -8.28 0.82 -18.31
CA TYR A 178 -8.63 1.55 -17.11
C TYR A 178 -9.18 0.58 -16.06
N VAL A 179 -9.11 0.99 -14.81
CA VAL A 179 -9.71 0.28 -13.66
C VAL A 179 -10.45 1.34 -12.85
N PHE A 180 -11.71 1.05 -12.52
CA PHE A 180 -12.46 1.84 -11.57
C PHE A 180 -12.32 1.20 -10.18
N ALA A 181 -11.96 2.02 -9.19
CA ALA A 181 -11.83 1.60 -7.80
C ALA A 181 -12.70 2.50 -6.91
N SER A 182 -13.56 1.91 -6.08
CA SER A 182 -14.48 2.59 -5.16
C SER A 182 -14.66 1.81 -3.88
#